data_AF-A0A946QUT1-F1
#
_entry.id   AF-A0A946QUT1-F1
#
_cell.length_a   1.000
_cell.length_b   1.000
_cell.length_c   1.000
_cell.angle_alpha   90.00
_cell.angle_beta   90.00
_cell.angle_gamma   90.00
#
_symmetry.space_group_name_H-M   'P 1'
#
loop_
_entity.id
_entity.type
_entity.pdbx_description
1 polymer ?
#
loop_
_entity_poly.entity_id
_entity_poly.type
_entity_poly.pdbx_seq_one_letter_code
_entity_poly.pdbx_strand_id
1 'polypeptide(L)'
;MWNCPKCNQKFIHVNQNHSCNERTVDDFLQGKSERTIELFHYFIAEYKKLGDFVLHPAKSRIAFAAKTRFGYIHRLGKDFLDVVLTFDKPYKDNFCFYRIGEVPGGKIYQHYLRVLYKEDINDEVRKFMRMALESGI
;
A
#
# COMPACT_ATOMS: atom_id res chain seq x y z
N MET A 1 21.66 2.02 -7.70
CA MET A 1 20.75 1.08 -7.03
C MET A 1 21.58 0.26 -6.03
N TRP A 2 21.26 0.33 -4.74
CA TRP A 2 22.02 -0.29 -3.65
C TRP A 2 21.12 -1.28 -2.88
N ASN A 3 21.64 -2.44 -2.50
CA ASN A 3 20.94 -3.40 -1.65
C ASN A 3 21.44 -3.25 -0.20
N CYS A 4 20.53 -3.12 0.75
CA CYS A 4 20.90 -3.13 2.16
C CYS A 4 21.49 -4.50 2.55
N PRO A 5 22.69 -4.59 3.15
CA PRO A 5 23.30 -5.87 3.52
C PRO A 5 22.55 -6.60 4.65
N LYS A 6 21.66 -5.91 5.38
CA LYS A 6 20.89 -6.49 6.49
C LYS A 6 19.53 -7.06 6.04
N CYS A 7 18.78 -6.34 5.21
CA CYS A 7 17.43 -6.75 4.79
C CYS A 7 17.29 -7.02 3.29
N ASN A 8 18.36 -6.88 2.51
CA ASN A 8 18.41 -7.06 1.06
C ASN A 8 17.43 -6.20 0.24
N GLN A 9 16.82 -5.17 0.85
CA GLN A 9 15.92 -4.24 0.16
C GLN A 9 16.72 -3.32 -0.79
N LYS A 10 16.17 -3.12 -2.01
CA LYS A 10 16.71 -2.23 -3.04
C LYS A 10 16.36 -0.77 -2.76
N PHE A 11 17.35 0.11 -2.84
CA PHE A 11 17.21 1.56 -2.70
C PHE A 11 17.87 2.31 -3.86
N ILE A 12 17.42 3.54 -4.08
CA ILE A 12 17.98 4.43 -5.12
C ILE A 12 19.36 4.92 -4.67
N HIS A 13 19.49 5.34 -3.41
CA HIS A 13 20.72 5.91 -2.84
C HIS A 13 21.44 4.92 -1.90
N VAL A 14 22.77 5.01 -1.86
CA VAL A 14 23.61 4.24 -0.93
C VAL A 14 23.34 4.71 0.50
N ASN A 15 23.23 3.77 1.46
CA ASN A 15 22.99 4.05 2.87
C ASN A 15 21.72 4.90 3.14
N GLN A 16 20.72 4.84 2.26
CA GLN A 16 19.44 5.55 2.46
C GLN A 16 18.83 5.17 3.82
N ASN A 17 18.46 6.17 4.63
CA ASN A 17 17.92 5.93 5.97
C ASN A 17 16.63 5.08 5.87
N HIS A 18 16.63 3.94 6.54
CA HIS A 18 15.49 3.03 6.63
C HIS A 18 15.59 2.17 7.89
N SER A 19 14.46 1.61 8.31
CA SER A 19 14.43 0.57 9.33
C SER A 19 14.50 -0.80 8.65
N CYS A 20 15.56 -1.56 8.92
CA CYS A 20 15.59 -2.98 8.58
C CYS A 20 14.52 -3.69 9.41
N ASN A 21 13.61 -4.40 8.75
CA ASN A 21 12.55 -5.14 9.40
C ASN A 21 12.55 -6.55 8.81
N GLU A 22 12.58 -7.56 9.66
CA GLU A 22 12.63 -8.97 9.26
C GLU A 22 11.24 -9.53 8.91
N ARG A 23 10.17 -8.75 9.10
CA ARG A 23 8.84 -9.24 8.74
C ARG A 23 8.71 -9.46 7.24
N THR A 24 8.07 -10.56 6.91
CA THR A 24 7.62 -10.97 5.58
C THR A 24 6.15 -10.60 5.41
N VAL A 25 5.59 -10.83 4.22
CA VAL A 25 4.13 -10.75 4.01
C VAL A 25 3.41 -11.84 4.81
N ASP A 26 4.00 -13.03 4.92
CA ASP A 26 3.39 -14.17 5.61
C ASP A 26 3.20 -13.89 7.11
N ASP A 27 4.13 -13.18 7.75
CA ASP A 27 4.00 -12.74 9.15
C ASP A 27 2.77 -11.86 9.37
N PHE A 28 2.33 -11.12 8.36
CA PHE A 28 1.11 -10.29 8.43
C PHE A 28 -0.17 -11.10 8.19
N LEU A 29 -0.09 -12.17 7.41
CA LEU A 29 -1.22 -13.06 7.06
C LEU A 29 -1.43 -14.17 8.10
N GLN A 30 -0.41 -14.51 8.90
CA GLN A 30 -0.51 -15.53 9.93
C GLN A 30 -1.66 -15.24 10.90
N GLY A 31 -2.54 -16.24 11.08
CA GLY A 31 -3.71 -16.15 11.98
C GLY A 31 -4.83 -15.23 11.49
N LYS A 32 -4.76 -14.71 10.25
CA LYS A 32 -5.87 -14.00 9.63
C LYS A 32 -6.94 -14.97 9.15
N SER A 33 -8.16 -14.48 9.02
CA SER A 33 -9.25 -15.27 8.43
C SER A 33 -8.96 -15.54 6.96
N GLU A 34 -9.52 -16.63 6.45
CA GLU A 34 -9.51 -16.97 5.02
C GLU A 34 -10.03 -15.80 4.18
N ARG A 35 -11.11 -15.15 4.61
CA ARG A 35 -11.66 -13.96 3.96
C ARG A 35 -10.63 -12.83 3.83
N THR A 36 -9.92 -12.49 4.90
CA THR A 36 -8.90 -11.42 4.85
C THR A 36 -7.74 -11.80 3.94
N ILE A 37 -7.31 -13.07 3.96
CA ILE A 37 -6.25 -13.59 3.09
C ILE A 37 -6.69 -13.53 1.62
N GLU A 38 -7.92 -13.94 1.31
CA GLU A 38 -8.50 -13.83 -0.03
C GLU A 38 -8.58 -12.40 -0.52
N LEU A 39 -9.09 -11.47 0.31
CA LEU A 39 -9.14 -10.06 -0.04
C LEU A 39 -7.73 -9.53 -0.32
N PHE A 40 -6.74 -9.91 0.50
CA PHE A 40 -5.35 -9.50 0.31
C PHE A 40 -4.84 -9.94 -1.05
N HIS A 41 -4.96 -11.23 -1.38
CA HIS A 41 -4.49 -11.75 -2.65
C HIS A 41 -5.24 -11.14 -3.84
N TYR A 42 -6.56 -10.96 -3.72
CA TYR A 42 -7.37 -10.32 -4.75
C TYR A 42 -6.93 -8.86 -4.98
N PHE A 43 -6.75 -8.08 -3.91
CA PHE A 43 -6.27 -6.71 -4.00
C PHE A 43 -4.91 -6.61 -4.71
N ILE A 44 -3.96 -7.48 -4.33
CA ILE A 44 -2.63 -7.51 -4.96
C ILE A 44 -2.73 -7.95 -6.43
N ALA A 45 -3.58 -8.92 -6.76
CA ALA A 45 -3.79 -9.36 -8.13
C ALA A 45 -4.38 -8.23 -9.00
N GLU A 46 -5.37 -7.49 -8.50
CA GLU A 46 -5.93 -6.33 -9.21
C GLU A 46 -4.87 -5.25 -9.45
N TYR A 47 -4.03 -4.96 -8.44
CA TYR A 47 -2.96 -3.96 -8.58
C TYR A 47 -1.91 -4.39 -9.61
N LYS A 48 -1.54 -5.68 -9.64
CA LYS A 48 -0.58 -6.24 -10.62
C LYS A 48 -1.07 -6.15 -12.07
N LYS A 49 -2.39 -6.10 -12.30
CA LYS A 49 -2.95 -5.83 -13.65
C LYS A 49 -2.69 -4.40 -14.11
N LEU A 50 -2.43 -3.47 -13.20
CA LEU A 50 -2.20 -2.05 -13.51
C LEU A 50 -0.72 -1.75 -13.78
N GLY A 51 0.19 -2.53 -13.19
CA GLY A 51 1.63 -2.47 -13.46
C GLY A 51 2.47 -3.14 -12.38
N ASP A 52 3.80 -3.10 -12.58
CA ASP A 52 4.77 -3.73 -11.68
C ASP A 52 5.04 -2.90 -10.42
N PHE A 53 5.06 -3.58 -9.28
CA PHE A 53 5.45 -3.03 -7.99
C PHE A 53 5.92 -4.16 -7.06
N VAL A 54 6.58 -3.78 -5.98
CA VAL A 54 7.03 -4.70 -4.94
C VAL A 54 6.37 -4.37 -3.61
N LEU A 55 6.23 -5.40 -2.78
CA LEU A 55 5.79 -5.28 -1.40
C LEU A 55 6.99 -5.10 -0.48
N HIS A 56 6.89 -4.15 0.45
CA HIS A 56 7.88 -3.89 1.48
C HIS A 56 7.21 -3.93 2.86
N PRO A 57 7.18 -5.11 3.50
CA PRO A 57 6.70 -5.24 4.86
C PRO A 57 7.56 -4.40 5.84
N ALA A 58 6.91 -3.47 6.51
CA ALA A 58 7.48 -2.69 7.60
C ALA A 58 6.98 -3.24 8.95
N LYS A 59 7.35 -2.59 10.07
CA LYS A 59 6.99 -3.06 11.41
C LYS A 59 5.48 -3.28 11.60
N SER A 60 4.65 -2.38 11.06
CA SER A 60 3.20 -2.34 11.31
C SER A 60 2.32 -2.28 10.06
N ARG A 61 2.90 -2.31 8.85
CA ARG A 61 2.18 -2.16 7.58
C ARG A 61 2.95 -2.81 6.45
N ILE A 62 2.28 -3.11 5.34
CA ILE A 62 2.92 -3.59 4.11
C ILE A 62 2.91 -2.43 3.10
N ALA A 63 4.07 -1.82 2.85
CA ALA A 63 4.18 -0.74 1.89
C ALA A 63 4.24 -1.27 0.45
N PHE A 64 3.77 -0.47 -0.49
CA PHE A 64 3.89 -0.71 -1.91
C PHE A 64 4.94 0.23 -2.49
N ALA A 65 5.82 -0.28 -3.35
CA ALA A 65 6.79 0.56 -4.04
C ALA A 65 6.96 0.14 -5.51
N ALA A 66 7.00 1.15 -6.38
CA ALA A 66 7.45 1.00 -7.75
C ALA A 66 8.77 1.79 -7.89
N LYS A 67 8.76 2.96 -8.55
CA LYS A 67 9.89 3.90 -8.49
C LYS A 67 10.06 4.50 -7.10
N THR A 68 8.95 4.84 -6.45
CA THR A 68 8.89 5.31 -5.05
C THR A 68 7.74 4.60 -4.32
N ARG A 69 7.51 4.95 -3.05
CA ARG A 69 6.40 4.40 -2.26
C ARG A 69 5.12 5.17 -2.55
N PHE A 70 4.08 4.47 -2.97
CA PHE A 70 2.81 5.10 -3.35
C PHE A 70 1.63 4.75 -2.44
N GLY A 71 1.83 3.84 -1.48
CA GLY A 71 0.77 3.41 -0.58
C GLY A 71 1.19 2.28 0.33
N TYR A 72 0.25 1.81 1.14
CA TYR A 72 0.46 0.67 2.03
C TYR A 72 -0.87 0.06 2.50
N ILE A 73 -0.82 -1.20 2.91
CA ILE A 73 -1.88 -1.82 3.73
C ILE A 73 -1.64 -1.39 5.17
N HIS A 74 -2.54 -0.58 5.71
CA HIS A 74 -2.50 -0.11 7.09
C HIS A 74 -2.93 -1.20 8.07
N ARG A 75 -3.96 -1.98 7.73
CA ARG A 75 -4.52 -2.98 8.62
C ARG A 75 -5.12 -4.16 7.85
N LEU A 76 -4.80 -5.35 8.31
CA LEU A 76 -5.48 -6.60 7.95
C LEU A 76 -6.47 -6.93 9.08
N GLY A 77 -7.74 -6.58 8.87
CA GLY A 77 -8.83 -6.82 9.80
C GLY A 77 -9.25 -8.28 9.89
N LYS A 78 -10.31 -8.56 10.65
CA LYS A 78 -10.89 -9.91 10.72
C LYS A 78 -11.56 -10.29 9.40
N ASP A 79 -12.10 -9.32 8.69
CA ASP A 79 -12.97 -9.50 7.51
C ASP A 79 -12.83 -8.35 6.50
N PHE A 80 -11.79 -7.51 6.65
CA PHE A 80 -11.54 -6.35 5.80
C PHE A 80 -10.05 -6.09 5.60
N LEU A 81 -9.73 -5.36 4.54
CA LEU A 81 -8.44 -4.69 4.36
C LEU A 81 -8.60 -3.19 4.52
N ASP A 82 -7.64 -2.55 5.17
CA ASP A 82 -7.55 -1.10 5.24
C ASP A 82 -6.28 -0.66 4.50
N VAL A 83 -6.47 0.09 3.43
CA VAL A 83 -5.44 0.47 2.46
C VAL A 83 -5.30 1.98 2.45
N VAL A 84 -4.08 2.46 2.30
CA VAL A 84 -3.77 3.88 2.16
C VAL A 84 -3.05 4.11 0.84
N LEU A 85 -3.61 4.98 0.01
CA LEU A 85 -2.95 5.52 -1.18
C LEU A 85 -2.39 6.91 -0.86
N THR A 86 -1.22 7.24 -1.42
CA THR A 86 -0.51 8.49 -1.12
C THR A 86 -0.48 9.39 -2.34
N PHE A 87 -0.86 10.66 -2.16
CA PHE A 87 -0.91 11.66 -3.21
C PHE A 87 -0.37 13.02 -2.73
N ASP A 88 -0.10 13.92 -3.65
CA ASP A 88 0.38 15.29 -3.41
C ASP A 88 -0.75 16.30 -3.16
N LYS A 89 -2.00 15.87 -3.38
CA LYS A 89 -3.21 16.66 -3.14
C LYS A 89 -4.36 15.80 -2.59
N PRO A 90 -5.32 16.41 -1.89
CA PRO A 90 -6.52 15.72 -1.44
C PRO A 90 -7.50 15.53 -2.61
N TYR A 91 -8.06 14.32 -2.76
CA TYR A 91 -9.09 14.01 -3.75
C TYR A 91 -10.42 13.88 -3.03
N LYS A 92 -11.08 15.01 -2.75
CA LYS A 92 -12.28 15.05 -1.90
C LYS A 92 -13.56 14.61 -2.62
N ASP A 93 -13.58 14.71 -3.94
CA ASP A 93 -14.68 14.23 -4.78
C ASP A 93 -14.41 12.77 -5.17
N ASN A 94 -14.92 11.85 -4.34
CA ASN A 94 -14.76 10.40 -4.51
C ASN A 94 -15.84 9.65 -3.71
N PHE A 95 -16.09 8.38 -4.02
CA PHE A 95 -16.98 7.51 -3.23
C PHE A 95 -16.24 6.43 -2.43
N CYS A 96 -14.93 6.29 -2.58
CA CYS A 96 -14.17 5.16 -2.05
C CYS A 96 -13.38 5.43 -0.76
N PHE A 97 -12.96 6.68 -0.52
CA PHE A 97 -12.12 7.04 0.62
C PHE A 97 -12.96 7.51 1.82
N TYR A 98 -12.88 6.77 2.92
CA TYR A 98 -13.59 7.14 4.15
C TYR A 98 -12.84 8.20 4.97
N ARG A 99 -11.55 8.42 4.67
CA ARG A 99 -10.71 9.43 5.34
C ARG A 99 -9.61 9.90 4.41
N ILE A 100 -9.34 11.21 4.42
CA ILE A 100 -8.15 11.81 3.81
C ILE A 100 -7.40 12.56 4.91
N GLY A 101 -6.16 12.18 5.16
CA GLY A 101 -5.30 12.77 6.18
C GLY A 101 -4.11 13.49 5.57
N GLU A 102 -3.81 14.70 6.03
CA GLU A 102 -2.60 15.42 5.67
C GLU A 102 -1.43 14.94 6.54
N VAL A 103 -0.29 14.65 5.91
CA VAL A 103 0.95 14.30 6.61
C VAL A 103 1.66 15.59 7.05
N PRO A 104 2.25 15.64 8.26
CA PRO A 104 3.01 16.80 8.72
C PRO A 104 4.05 17.25 7.67
N GLY A 105 4.04 18.53 7.32
CA GLY A 105 4.86 19.11 6.24
C GLY A 105 4.08 19.57 5.01
N GLY A 106 2.77 19.32 4.94
CA GLY A 106 1.82 20.09 4.11
C GLY A 106 1.83 19.85 2.61
N LYS A 107 2.31 18.68 2.15
CA LYS A 107 2.41 18.35 0.71
C LYS A 107 2.06 16.91 0.36
N ILE A 108 1.73 16.10 1.35
CA ILE A 108 1.46 14.67 1.18
C ILE A 108 0.16 14.36 1.89
N TYR A 109 -0.72 13.67 1.19
CA TYR A 109 -2.04 13.28 1.64
C TYR A 109 -2.16 11.76 1.58
N GLN A 110 -2.77 11.20 2.61
CA GLN A 110 -3.05 9.77 2.77
C GLN A 110 -4.55 9.54 2.65
N HIS A 111 -4.94 8.76 1.65
CA HIS A 111 -6.32 8.47 1.33
C HIS A 111 -6.63 7.03 1.73
N TYR A 112 -7.51 6.89 2.71
CA TYR A 112 -7.82 5.62 3.36
C TYR A 112 -9.05 4.99 2.72
N LEU A 113 -8.89 3.76 2.24
CA LEU A 113 -9.92 2.91 1.63
C LEU A 113 -10.08 1.65 2.47
N ARG A 114 -11.32 1.25 2.73
CA ARG A 114 -11.63 -0.06 3.32
C ARG A 114 -12.23 -0.97 2.28
N VAL A 115 -11.66 -2.16 2.12
CA VAL A 115 -12.15 -3.23 1.25
C VAL A 115 -12.77 -4.30 2.13
N LEU A 116 -14.09 -4.47 2.02
CA LEU A 116 -14.87 -5.51 2.68
C LEU A 116 -15.16 -6.66 1.71
N TYR A 117 -15.35 -6.36 0.43
CA TYR A 117 -15.70 -7.29 -0.64
C TYR A 117 -14.78 -7.11 -1.86
N LYS A 118 -14.73 -8.10 -2.74
CA LYS A 118 -13.91 -8.02 -3.97
C LYS A 118 -14.43 -6.90 -4.89
N GLU A 119 -15.74 -6.72 -4.89
CA GLU A 119 -16.49 -5.72 -5.66
C GLU A 119 -16.20 -4.28 -5.24
N ASP A 120 -15.71 -4.06 -4.01
CA ASP A 120 -15.26 -2.74 -3.56
C ASP A 120 -14.06 -2.24 -4.39
N ILE A 121 -13.30 -3.15 -5.00
CA ILE A 121 -12.33 -2.81 -6.04
C ILE A 121 -13.08 -2.61 -7.36
N ASN A 122 -13.83 -1.51 -7.42
CA ASN A 122 -14.58 -1.06 -8.58
C ASN A 122 -13.72 -0.15 -9.48
N ASP A 123 -14.33 0.42 -10.52
CA ASP A 123 -13.61 1.24 -11.51
C ASP A 123 -13.03 2.53 -10.92
N GLU A 124 -13.69 3.14 -9.94
CA GLU A 124 -13.16 4.30 -9.24
C GLU A 124 -11.93 3.93 -8.41
N VAL A 125 -11.99 2.82 -7.68
CA VAL A 125 -10.84 2.32 -6.91
C VAL A 125 -9.69 1.96 -7.85
N ARG A 126 -9.95 1.28 -8.98
CA ARG A 126 -8.91 0.99 -9.98
C ARG A 126 -8.30 2.25 -10.58
N LYS A 127 -9.10 3.30 -10.81
CA LYS A 127 -8.62 4.61 -11.26
C LYS A 127 -7.63 5.19 -10.25
N PHE A 128 -7.97 5.23 -8.96
CA PHE A 128 -7.05 5.74 -7.94
C PHE A 128 -5.84 4.84 -7.70
N MET A 129 -6.00 3.51 -7.78
CA MET A 129 -4.87 2.57 -7.73
C MET A 129 -3.87 2.89 -8.84
N ARG A 130 -4.34 3.05 -10.09
CA ARG A 130 -3.48 3.43 -11.23
C ARG A 130 -2.78 4.77 -10.99
N MET A 131 -3.54 5.79 -10.59
CA MET A 131 -3.00 7.12 -10.31
C MET A 131 -1.89 7.07 -9.25
N ALA A 132 -2.07 6.32 -8.17
CA ALA A 132 -1.05 6.19 -7.12
C ALA A 132 0.22 5.49 -7.64
N LEU A 133 0.05 4.40 -8.40
CA LEU A 133 1.17 3.66 -9.00
C LEU A 133 2.01 4.56 -9.91
N GLU A 134 1.35 5.40 -10.71
CA GLU A 134 1.99 6.31 -11.66
C GLU A 134 2.57 7.57 -11.00
N SER A 135 1.93 8.08 -9.95
CA SER A 135 2.32 9.37 -9.34
C SER A 135 3.65 9.30 -8.58
N GLY A 136 3.99 8.14 -8.01
CA GLY A 136 5.28 7.85 -7.37
C GLY A 136 5.95 9.06 -6.69
N ILE A 137 5.39 9.50 -5.56
CA ILE A 137 5.93 10.60 -4.72
C ILE A 137 6.95 10.06 -3.70
#